data_AF-A0A960I9A6-F1
#
_entry.id   AF-A0A960I9A6-F1
#
_cell.length_a   1.000
_cell.length_b   1.000
_cell.length_c   1.000
_cell.angle_alpha   90.00
_cell.angle_beta   90.00
_cell.angle_gamma   90.00
#
_symmetry.space_group_name_H-M   'P 1'
#
loop_
_entity.id
_entity.type
_entity.pdbx_description
1 polymer ?
#
loop_
_entity_poly.entity_id
_entity_poly.type
_entity_poly.pdbx_seq_one_letter_code
_entity_poly.pdbx_strand_id
1 'polypeptide(L)' 'MQITPEPTPDEVAAILAAHEALWPKPVIVADEPAADTRWRFSGRWWLGASLREAPRR' A
#
# COMPACT_ATOMS: atom_id res chain seq x y z
N MET A 1 -7.71 -17.93 -9.72
CA MET A 1 -7.81 -17.45 -8.34
C MET A 1 -9.21 -16.87 -8.19
N GLN A 2 -10.04 -17.42 -7.32
CA GLN A 2 -11.41 -16.93 -7.07
C GLN A 2 -11.46 -16.35 -5.64
N ILE A 3 -12.15 -15.22 -5.49
CA ILE A 3 -12.38 -14.60 -4.18
C ILE A 3 -13.67 -15.22 -3.63
N THR A 4 -13.64 -15.70 -2.39
CA THR A 4 -14.81 -16.34 -1.78
C THR A 4 -14.91 -15.93 -0.32
N PRO A 5 -16.08 -15.41 0.13
CA PRO A 5 -17.32 -15.22 -0.62
C PRO A 5 -17.22 -14.14 -1.72
N GLU A 6 -18.14 -14.20 -2.69
CA GLU A 6 -18.30 -13.13 -3.68
C GLU A 6 -18.81 -11.88 -2.94
N PRO A 7 -18.11 -10.73 -3.05
CA PRO A 7 -18.55 -9.51 -2.40
C PRO A 7 -19.86 -9.01 -3.01
N THR A 8 -20.71 -8.43 -2.18
CA THR A 8 -21.93 -7.76 -2.61
C THR A 8 -21.61 -6.47 -3.39
N PRO A 9 -22.54 -5.96 -4.22
CA PRO A 9 -22.35 -4.70 -4.93
C PRO A 9 -22.03 -3.52 -4.00
N ASP A 10 -22.65 -3.48 -2.82
CA ASP A 10 -22.43 -2.43 -1.82
C ASP A 10 -21.03 -2.50 -1.21
N GLU A 11 -20.52 -3.71 -0.93
CA GLU A 11 -19.14 -3.91 -0.45
C GLU A 11 -18.13 -3.47 -1.50
N VAL A 12 -18.36 -3.81 -2.77
CA VAL A 12 -17.52 -3.34 -3.88
C VAL A 12 -17.51 -1.81 -3.95
N ALA A 13 -18.69 -1.18 -3.87
CA ALA A 13 -18.81 0.27 -3.89
C ALA A 13 -18.09 0.93 -2.70
N ALA A 14 -18.24 0.39 -1.49
CA ALA A 14 -17.59 0.91 -0.30
C ALA A 14 -16.05 0.81 -0.38
N ILE A 15 -15.54 -0.33 -0.87
CA ILE A 15 -14.09 -0.53 -1.05
C ILE A 15 -13.51 0.46 -2.06
N LEU A 16 -14.18 0.63 -3.21
CA LEU A 16 -13.73 1.55 -4.25
C LEU A 16 -13.76 3.00 -3.76
N ALA A 17 -14.82 3.40 -3.05
CA ALA A 17 -14.92 4.74 -2.47
C ALA A 17 -13.79 5.01 -1.46
N ALA A 18 -13.49 4.05 -0.58
CA ALA A 18 -12.41 4.15 0.38
C ALA A 18 -11.03 4.20 -0.31
N HIS A 19 -10.83 3.40 -1.35
CA HIS A 19 -9.61 3.41 -2.16
C HIS A 19 -9.38 4.81 -2.74
N GLU A 20 -10.33 5.36 -3.48
CA GLU A 20 -10.21 6.68 -4.10
C GLU A 20 -10.03 7.81 -3.08
N ALA A 21 -10.71 7.73 -1.93
CA ALA A 21 -10.62 8.75 -0.89
C ALA A 21 -9.28 8.75 -0.14
N LEU A 22 -8.68 7.58 0.05
CA LEU A 22 -7.50 7.40 0.91
C LEU A 22 -6.21 7.19 0.11
N TRP A 23 -6.30 6.87 -1.18
CA TRP A 23 -5.11 6.61 -1.97
C TRP A 23 -4.28 7.90 -2.10
N PRO A 24 -2.98 7.86 -1.77
CA PRO A 24 -2.11 9.00 -1.94
C PRO A 24 -2.05 9.35 -3.43
N LYS A 25 -2.50 10.55 -3.78
CA LYS A 25 -2.32 11.09 -5.13
C LYS A 25 -0.84 11.41 -5.30
N PRO A 26 -0.21 10.99 -6.41
CA PRO A 26 1.18 11.34 -6.67
C PRO A 26 1.25 12.87 -6.78
N VAL A 27 1.77 13.51 -5.74
CA VAL A 27 2.17 14.90 -5.80
C VAL A 27 3.56 14.88 -6.40
N ILE A 28 3.76 15.58 -7.53
CA ILE A 28 5.10 15.81 -8.05
C ILE A 28 5.74 16.85 -7.11
N VAL A 29 6.32 16.37 -6.01
CA VAL A 29 7.09 17.20 -5.08
C VAL A 29 8.56 17.05 -5.42
N ALA A 30 9.26 18.18 -5.50
CA ALA A 30 10.71 18.20 -5.62
C ALA A 30 11.33 17.52 -4.39
N ASP A 31 12.11 16.47 -4.63
CA ASP A 31 13.04 15.78 -3.72
C ASP A 31 12.62 15.79 -2.22
N GLU A 32 11.44 15.23 -1.92
CA GLU A 32 11.08 14.91 -0.53
C GLU A 32 11.83 13.64 -0.08
N PRO A 33 12.28 13.58 1.19
CA PRO A 33 12.90 12.37 1.72
C PRO A 33 11.90 11.22 1.62
N ALA A 34 12.35 10.10 1.03
CA ALA A 34 11.51 8.93 0.78
C ALA A 34 10.71 8.56 2.05
N ALA A 35 9.38 8.59 1.95
CA ALA A 35 8.50 8.19 3.03
C ALA A 35 8.86 6.78 3.50
N ASP A 36 8.90 6.54 4.82
CA ASP A 36 9.22 5.23 5.39
C ASP A 36 8.10 4.25 5.03
N THR A 37 8.32 3.42 4.01
CA THR A 37 7.35 2.43 3.51
C THR A 37 7.21 1.21 4.43
N ARG A 38 7.80 1.22 5.63
CA ARG A 38 7.74 0.11 6.58
C ARG A 38 6.44 0.18 7.37
N TRP A 39 5.59 -0.83 7.19
CA TRP A 39 4.32 -0.95 7.92
C TRP A 39 4.52 -1.58 9.30
N ARG A 40 3.71 -1.14 10.28
CA ARG A 40 3.63 -1.73 11.63
C ARG A 40 2.20 -2.22 11.89
N PHE A 41 2.06 -3.40 12.49
CA PHE A 41 0.80 -3.86 13.06
C PHE A 41 1.04 -4.32 14.50
N SER A 42 0.25 -3.81 15.47
CA SER A 42 0.43 -4.08 16.91
C SER A 42 1.88 -3.83 17.40
N GLY A 43 2.49 -2.75 16.93
CA GLY A 43 3.88 -2.39 17.28
C GLY A 43 4.97 -3.29 16.69
N ARG A 44 4.61 -4.37 15.97
CA ARG A 44 5.54 -5.25 15.27
C ARG A 44 5.77 -4.75 13.85
N TRP A 45 7.03 -4.60 13.49
CA TRP A 45 7.45 -4.35 12.12
C TRP A 45 7.26 -5.60 11.27
N TRP A 46 6.60 -5.46 10.14
CA TRP A 46 6.74 -6.43 9.07
C TRP A 46 8.02 -6.07 8.33
N LEU A 47 8.92 -7.03 8.11
CA LEU A 47 10.12 -6.80 7.31
C LEU A 47 9.66 -6.33 5.93
N GLY A 48 9.86 -5.04 5.64
CA GLY A 48 9.92 -4.57 4.27
C GLY A 48 11.11 -5.26 3.65
N ALA A 49 10.86 -6.31 2.86
CA ALA A 49 11.86 -6.81 1.94
C ALA A 49 12.26 -5.60 1.08
N SER A 50 13.43 -5.05 1.39
CA SER A 50 14.11 -4.09 0.55
C SER A 50 14.31 -4.78 -0.80
N LEU A 51 13.38 -4.58 -1.73
CA LEU A 51 13.64 -4.72 -3.17
C LEU A 51 14.50 -3.51 -3.58
N ARG A 52 15.71 -3.47 -3.02
CA ARG A 52 16.85 -2.79 -3.60
C ARG A 52 17.88 -3.89 -3.80
N GLU A 53 17.91 -4.42 -5.02
CA GLU A 53 19.05 -5.21 -5.48
C GLU A 53 20.33 -4.42 -5.18
N ALA A 54 21.25 -5.07 -4.47
CA ALA A 54 22.58 -4.54 -4.24
C ALA A 54 23.37 -4.54 -5.55
N PRO A 55 24.15 -3.49 -5.87
CA PRO A 55 25.32 -3.71 -6.71
C PRO A 55 26.33 -4.52 -5.89
N ARG A 56 26.64 -5.74 -6.37
CA ARG A 56 27.81 -6.49 -5.90
C ARG A 56 29.07 -5.66 -6.12
N ARG A 57 29.88 -5.47 -5.08
CA ARG A 57 31.34 -5.36 -5.18
C ARG A 57 31.97 -6.00 -3.95
#